data_AF-A0A373CTS6-F1
#
_entry.id   AF-A0A373CTS6-F1
#
_cell.length_a   1.000
_cell.length_b   1.000
_cell.length_c   1.000
_cell.angle_alpha   90.00
_cell.angle_beta   90.00
_cell.angle_gamma   90.00
#
_symmetry.space_group_name_H-M   'P 1'
#
loop_
_entity.id
_entity.type
_entity.pdbx_description
1 polymer ?
#
loop_
_entity_poly.entity_id
_entity_poly.type
_entity_poly.pdbx_seq_one_letter_code
_entity_poly.pdbx_strand_id
1 'polypeptide(L)'
;MRLEYTEEQERQLRITELEAVLDNGLYENEEDKQSLELELQSLQKNTDKKENIMNEWYKTDDLQWCKSLGNRRYKFIQAICLGSMWSDICPANAKDNYNVCSGLIDLNDYSEEEIESVISSYYDSYSDMLRSYGVSKENARDLDSIVAECIFEEECLIEDHSHGMFEKDKAVQYIETWIKRWSIYI
;
A
#
# COMPACT_ATOMS: atom_id res chain seq x y z
N MET A 1 13.73 -24.21 20.53
CA MET A 1 13.04 -23.49 19.43
C MET A 1 13.61 -22.08 19.45
N ARG A 2 14.49 -21.74 18.50
CA ARG A 2 14.98 -20.36 18.34
C ARG A 2 13.88 -19.63 17.57
N LEU A 3 13.37 -18.53 18.11
CA LEU A 3 12.49 -17.65 17.35
C LEU A 3 13.38 -16.97 16.29
N GLU A 4 13.13 -17.24 15.02
CA GLU A 4 13.73 -16.48 13.92
C GLU A 4 12.96 -15.17 13.82
N TYR A 5 13.63 -14.06 14.12
CA TYR A 5 13.08 -12.73 13.98
C TYR A 5 13.17 -12.30 12.52
N THR A 6 12.20 -11.50 12.06
CA THR A 6 12.33 -10.85 10.75
C THR A 6 13.42 -9.78 10.81
N GLU A 7 14.01 -9.42 9.66
CA GLU A 7 15.02 -8.34 9.60
C GLU A 7 14.52 -7.02 10.22
N GLU A 8 13.22 -6.75 10.11
CA GLU A 8 12.57 -5.60 10.73
C GLU A 8 12.53 -5.72 12.26
N GLN A 9 12.19 -6.89 12.79
CA GLN A 9 12.18 -7.14 14.23
C GLN A 9 13.59 -7.07 14.83
N GLU A 10 14.58 -7.65 14.16
CA GLU A 10 15.98 -7.55 14.58
C GLU A 10 16.45 -6.09 14.60
N ARG A 11 16.06 -5.29 13.59
CA ARG A 11 16.36 -3.85 13.56
C ARG A 11 15.72 -3.10 14.73
N GLN A 12 14.44 -3.33 15.02
CA GLN A 12 13.73 -2.66 16.11
C GLN A 12 14.30 -3.03 17.48
N LEU A 13 14.65 -4.30 17.67
CA LEU A 13 15.39 -4.76 18.85
C LEU A 13 16.72 -4.02 18.98
N ARG A 14 17.49 -3.90 17.90
CA ARG A 14 18.79 -3.20 17.91
C ARG A 14 18.64 -1.72 18.25
N ILE A 15 17.64 -1.04 17.71
CA ILE A 15 17.34 0.37 18.05
C ILE A 15 17.04 0.49 19.54
N THR A 16 16.17 -0.36 20.08
CA THR A 16 15.78 -0.35 21.50
C THR A 16 16.99 -0.60 22.42
N GLU A 17 17.87 -1.53 22.04
CA GLU A 17 19.11 -1.80 22.78
C GLU A 17 20.05 -0.59 22.80
N LEU A 18 20.26 0.04 21.64
CA LEU A 18 21.13 1.22 21.51
C LEU A 18 20.60 2.41 22.32
N GLU A 19 19.29 2.68 22.27
CA GLU A 19 18.64 3.72 23.08
C GLU A 19 18.84 3.45 24.57
N ALA A 20 18.63 2.21 25.02
CA ALA A 20 18.82 1.83 26.42
C ALA A 20 20.28 1.98 26.87
N VAL A 21 21.26 1.64 26.02
CA VAL A 21 22.69 1.80 26.32
C VAL A 21 23.05 3.29 26.44
N LEU A 22 22.58 4.12 25.51
CA LEU A 22 22.87 5.56 25.50
C LEU A 22 22.20 6.28 26.68
N ASP A 23 20.93 6.01 26.96
CA ASP A 23 20.16 6.65 28.04
C ASP A 23 20.69 6.31 29.43
N ASN A 24 21.13 5.07 29.62
CA ASN A 24 21.71 4.63 30.90
C ASN A 24 23.21 4.91 31.02
N GLY A 25 23.83 5.52 30.00
CA GLY A 25 25.26 5.85 30.00
C GLY A 25 26.17 4.60 30.08
N LEU A 26 25.78 3.50 29.45
CA LEU A 26 26.47 2.20 29.50
C LEU A 26 27.57 2.04 28.44
N TYR A 27 28.14 3.15 27.97
CA TYR A 27 29.25 3.20 27.00
C TYR A 27 30.61 3.27 27.70
N GLU A 28 31.66 2.73 27.07
CA GLU A 28 32.98 2.63 27.68
C GLU A 28 33.75 3.95 27.71
N ASN A 29 33.55 4.79 26.69
CA ASN A 29 34.20 6.08 26.51
C ASN A 29 33.42 6.95 25.49
N GLU A 30 33.87 8.18 25.25
CA GLU A 30 33.21 9.11 24.33
C GLU A 30 33.29 8.67 22.85
N GLU A 31 34.32 7.93 22.44
CA GLU A 31 34.40 7.40 21.07
C GLU A 31 33.37 6.28 20.85
N ASP A 32 33.21 5.41 21.85
CA ASP A 32 32.18 4.36 21.87
C ASP A 32 30.78 4.96 21.82
N LYS A 33 30.51 5.98 22.64
CA LYS A 33 29.26 6.74 22.59
C LYS A 33 28.96 7.28 21.19
N GLN A 34 29.92 7.96 20.55
CA GLN A 34 29.74 8.51 19.20
C GLN A 34 29.47 7.42 18.17
N SER A 35 30.15 6.26 18.29
CA SER A 35 29.92 5.11 17.42
C SER A 35 28.49 4.58 17.54
N LEU A 36 27.99 4.43 18.77
CA LEU A 36 26.62 3.97 19.05
C LEU A 36 25.56 4.97 18.56
N GLU A 37 25.79 6.28 18.74
CA GLU A 37 24.91 7.34 18.22
C GLU A 37 24.85 7.33 16.69
N LEU A 38 25.99 7.10 16.01
CA LEU A 38 26.04 6.98 14.55
C LEU A 38 25.31 5.73 14.04
N GLU A 39 25.44 4.60 14.73
CA GLU A 39 24.69 3.38 14.41
C GLU A 39 23.18 3.63 14.55
N LEU A 40 22.75 4.21 15.67
CA LEU A 40 21.34 4.53 15.93
C LEU A 40 20.77 5.46 14.84
N GLN A 41 21.48 6.54 14.50
CA GLN A 41 21.07 7.47 13.43
C GLN A 41 20.96 6.79 12.06
N SER A 42 21.87 5.86 11.74
CA SER A 42 21.84 5.10 10.49
C SER A 42 20.60 4.19 10.42
N LEU A 43 20.30 3.48 11.52
CA LEU A 43 19.14 2.59 11.62
C LEU A 43 17.82 3.37 11.58
N GLN A 44 17.75 4.54 12.21
CA GLN A 44 16.58 5.44 12.18
C GLN A 44 16.39 6.06 10.79
N LYS A 45 17.43 6.54 10.12
CA LYS A 45 17.33 7.07 8.74
C LYS A 45 16.79 6.05 7.73
N ASN A 46 17.14 4.78 7.89
CA ASN A 46 16.58 3.72 7.06
C ASN A 46 15.09 3.51 7.33
N THR A 47 14.65 3.73 8.57
CA THR A 47 13.23 3.73 8.94
C THR A 47 12.51 4.90 8.29
N ASP A 48 13.02 6.13 8.43
CA ASP A 48 12.45 7.33 7.81
C ASP A 48 12.37 7.22 6.28
N LYS A 49 13.40 6.64 5.64
CA LYS A 49 13.41 6.43 4.18
C LYS A 49 12.38 5.40 3.75
N LYS A 50 12.22 4.32 4.52
CA LYS A 50 11.22 3.27 4.25
C LYS A 50 9.80 3.80 4.49
N GLU A 51 9.57 4.58 5.54
CA GLU A 51 8.31 5.29 5.80
C GLU A 51 7.98 6.33 4.71
N ASN A 52 8.98 7.08 4.24
CA ASN A 52 8.78 8.04 3.15
C ASN A 52 8.39 7.34 1.84
N ILE A 53 9.03 6.22 1.48
CA ILE A 53 8.65 5.41 0.32
C ILE A 53 7.24 4.82 0.51
N MET A 54 6.89 4.43 1.74
CA MET A 54 5.55 3.93 2.07
C MET A 54 4.47 5.02 2.08
N ASN A 55 4.80 6.31 1.92
CA ASN A 55 3.85 7.41 2.01
C ASN A 55 3.60 8.15 0.68
N GLU A 56 4.17 7.68 -0.43
CA GLU A 56 3.96 8.26 -1.75
C GLU A 56 2.84 7.56 -2.52
N TRP A 57 2.16 8.34 -3.36
CA TRP A 57 1.20 7.81 -4.34
C TRP A 57 1.94 7.28 -5.56
N TYR A 58 1.65 6.06 -5.96
CA TYR A 58 2.15 5.45 -7.19
C TYR A 58 1.01 4.95 -8.06
N LYS A 59 1.25 4.85 -9.37
CA LYS A 59 0.26 4.30 -10.31
C LYS A 59 0.28 2.78 -10.25
N THR A 60 -0.90 2.16 -10.21
CA THR A 60 -1.05 0.71 -10.43
C THR A 60 -1.58 0.41 -11.83
N ASP A 61 -2.34 1.34 -12.43
CA ASP A 61 -2.81 1.30 -13.82
C ASP A 61 -2.86 2.72 -14.42
N ASP A 62 -3.22 2.85 -15.71
CA ASP A 62 -3.28 4.10 -16.48
C ASP A 62 -4.02 5.22 -15.73
N LEU A 63 -5.15 4.86 -15.10
CA LEU A 63 -6.06 5.74 -14.37
C LEU A 63 -6.32 5.29 -12.92
N GLN A 64 -5.39 4.52 -12.33
CA GLN A 64 -5.45 4.09 -10.94
C GLN A 64 -4.19 4.45 -10.17
N TRP A 65 -4.38 4.94 -8.95
CA TRP A 65 -3.31 5.26 -8.03
C TRP A 65 -3.54 4.59 -6.68
N CYS A 66 -2.45 4.15 -6.07
CA CYS A 66 -2.40 3.56 -4.75
C CYS A 66 -1.40 4.31 -3.88
N LYS A 67 -1.69 4.34 -2.57
CA LYS A 67 -0.74 4.77 -1.54
C LYS A 67 -0.82 3.76 -0.39
N SER A 68 0.34 3.24 0.01
CA SER A 68 0.46 2.48 1.25
C SER A 68 0.27 3.42 2.45
N LEU A 69 -0.34 2.91 3.52
CA LEU A 69 -0.50 3.62 4.79
C LEU A 69 0.17 2.85 5.95
N GLY A 70 1.04 1.88 5.59
CA GLY A 70 1.62 0.94 6.52
C GLY A 70 0.61 -0.05 7.10
N ASN A 71 1.12 -1.07 7.81
CA ASN A 71 0.31 -2.08 8.49
C ASN A 71 -0.74 -2.76 7.58
N ARG A 72 -0.36 -3.07 6.33
CA ARG A 72 -1.24 -3.71 5.31
C ARG A 72 -2.50 -2.90 4.95
N ARG A 73 -2.43 -1.57 5.12
CA ARG A 73 -3.48 -0.63 4.71
C ARG A 73 -3.09 0.12 3.46
N TYR A 74 -4.04 0.26 2.55
CA TYR A 74 -3.86 0.87 1.25
C TYR A 74 -5.01 1.80 0.92
N LYS A 75 -4.68 2.92 0.30
CA LYS A 75 -5.66 3.86 -0.20
C LYS A 75 -5.61 3.89 -1.71
N PHE A 76 -6.77 3.76 -2.35
CA PHE A 76 -6.90 3.75 -3.80
C PHE A 76 -7.74 4.93 -4.28
N ILE A 77 -7.45 5.37 -5.50
CA ILE A 77 -8.34 6.21 -6.29
C ILE A 77 -8.21 5.84 -7.76
N GLN A 78 -9.34 5.70 -8.45
CA GLN A 78 -9.41 5.26 -9.85
C GLN A 78 -10.46 6.05 -10.62
N ALA A 79 -10.21 6.30 -11.91
CA ALA A 79 -11.22 6.72 -12.86
C ALA A 79 -11.64 5.54 -13.75
N ILE A 80 -12.88 5.07 -13.60
CA ILE A 80 -13.42 3.90 -14.30
C ILE A 80 -14.25 4.37 -15.50
N CYS A 81 -13.88 3.94 -16.71
CA CYS A 81 -14.65 4.21 -17.91
C CYS A 81 -15.92 3.34 -17.93
N LEU A 82 -17.10 3.97 -17.87
CA LEU A 82 -18.36 3.21 -17.83
C LEU A 82 -18.71 2.60 -19.21
N GLY A 83 -18.28 3.25 -20.30
CA GLY A 83 -18.56 2.77 -21.65
C GLY A 83 -17.75 1.54 -22.07
N SER A 84 -16.66 1.20 -21.38
CA SER A 84 -15.96 -0.08 -21.57
C SER A 84 -16.59 -1.22 -20.76
N MET A 85 -17.36 -0.90 -19.72
CA MET A 85 -17.93 -1.89 -18.79
C MET A 85 -19.32 -2.40 -19.24
N TRP A 86 -20.09 -1.57 -19.94
CA TRP A 86 -21.39 -1.96 -20.52
C TRP A 86 -21.48 -1.60 -22.00
N SER A 87 -20.52 -2.04 -22.80
CA SER A 87 -20.45 -1.72 -24.25
C SER A 87 -21.75 -1.97 -25.02
N ASP A 88 -22.57 -2.92 -24.53
CA ASP A 88 -23.77 -3.40 -25.21
C ASP A 88 -25.05 -2.67 -24.75
N ILE A 89 -24.99 -1.90 -23.66
CA ILE A 89 -26.16 -1.27 -23.01
C ILE A 89 -25.95 0.26 -22.86
N CYS A 90 -24.70 0.73 -22.92
CA CYS A 90 -24.38 2.14 -22.78
C CYS A 90 -24.69 2.94 -24.05
N PRO A 91 -25.41 4.07 -23.94
CA PRO A 91 -25.55 5.01 -25.05
C PRO A 91 -24.17 5.54 -25.48
N ALA A 92 -24.00 5.88 -26.76
CA ALA A 92 -22.69 6.21 -27.33
C ALA A 92 -21.95 7.36 -26.62
N ASN A 93 -22.68 8.25 -25.93
CA ASN A 93 -22.15 9.34 -25.12
C ASN A 93 -21.65 8.93 -23.71
N ALA A 94 -21.88 7.68 -23.29
CA ALA A 94 -21.36 7.13 -22.03
C ALA A 94 -19.91 6.62 -22.15
N LYS A 95 -19.37 6.50 -23.37
CA LYS A 95 -17.97 6.13 -23.64
C LYS A 95 -16.96 7.18 -23.21
N ASP A 96 -17.42 8.42 -22.98
CA ASP A 96 -16.57 9.53 -22.57
C ASP A 96 -16.70 9.87 -21.08
N ASN A 97 -17.56 9.15 -20.35
CA ASN A 97 -17.81 9.39 -18.93
C ASN A 97 -17.08 8.37 -18.04
N TYR A 98 -16.37 8.92 -17.06
CA TYR A 98 -15.60 8.21 -16.07
C TYR A 98 -16.22 8.44 -14.70
N ASN A 99 -16.46 7.37 -13.95
CA ASN A 99 -16.78 7.47 -12.53
C ASN A 99 -15.47 7.47 -11.75
N VAL A 100 -15.25 8.47 -10.89
CA VAL A 100 -14.07 8.48 -10.01
C VAL A 100 -14.46 7.83 -8.69
N CYS A 101 -13.72 6.80 -8.28
CA CYS A 101 -13.96 6.05 -7.05
C CYS A 101 -12.73 6.04 -6.16
N SER A 102 -12.91 5.97 -4.84
CA SER A 102 -11.80 5.77 -3.91
C SER A 102 -12.13 4.78 -2.80
N GLY A 103 -11.16 3.98 -2.40
CA GLY A 103 -11.29 3.00 -1.32
C GLY A 103 -10.17 3.13 -0.29
N LEU A 104 -10.46 2.71 0.94
CA LEU A 104 -9.46 2.45 1.97
C LEU A 104 -9.56 0.98 2.33
N ILE A 105 -8.55 0.20 1.95
CA ILE A 105 -8.51 -1.25 2.15
C ILE A 105 -7.55 -1.54 3.30
N ASP A 106 -8.04 -2.18 4.37
CA ASP A 106 -7.22 -2.72 5.45
C ASP A 106 -7.24 -4.24 5.35
N LEU A 107 -6.14 -4.86 4.91
CA LEU A 107 -6.07 -6.32 4.74
C LEU A 107 -6.16 -7.09 6.07
N ASN A 108 -6.10 -6.41 7.21
CA ASN A 108 -6.35 -7.04 8.51
C ASN A 108 -7.84 -7.24 8.79
N ASP A 109 -8.72 -6.56 8.05
CA ASP A 109 -10.17 -6.73 8.14
C ASP A 109 -10.68 -7.93 7.32
N TYR A 110 -9.82 -8.56 6.53
CA TYR A 110 -10.16 -9.70 5.67
C TYR A 110 -9.50 -10.99 6.18
N SER A 111 -10.28 -12.07 6.20
CA SER A 111 -9.79 -13.42 6.45
C SER A 111 -9.01 -13.97 5.25
N GLU A 112 -8.22 -15.03 5.48
CA GLU A 112 -7.51 -15.72 4.40
C GLU A 112 -8.48 -16.29 3.34
N GLU A 113 -9.68 -16.72 3.73
CA GLU A 113 -10.70 -17.24 2.82
C GLU A 113 -11.32 -16.14 1.95
N GLU A 114 -11.57 -14.95 2.52
CA GLU A 114 -12.06 -13.79 1.76
C GLU A 114 -11.02 -13.30 0.76
N ILE A 115 -9.75 -13.24 1.20
CA ILE A 115 -8.63 -12.91 0.30
C ILE A 115 -8.53 -13.92 -0.83
N GLU A 116 -8.57 -15.23 -0.54
CA GLU A 116 -8.54 -16.26 -1.58
C GLU A 116 -9.70 -16.09 -2.57
N SER A 117 -10.92 -15.86 -2.06
CA SER A 117 -12.10 -15.69 -2.90
C SER A 117 -11.97 -14.52 -3.87
N VAL A 118 -11.48 -13.37 -3.43
CA VAL A 118 -11.27 -12.20 -4.28
C VAL A 118 -10.16 -12.46 -5.28
N ILE A 119 -9.04 -13.04 -4.85
CA ILE A 119 -7.91 -13.35 -5.73
C ILE A 119 -8.32 -14.34 -6.82
N SER A 120 -9.20 -15.29 -6.51
CA SER A 120 -9.72 -16.25 -7.48
C SER A 120 -10.57 -15.64 -8.61
N SER A 121 -10.97 -14.37 -8.52
CA SER A 121 -11.57 -13.64 -9.65
C SER A 121 -10.54 -13.28 -10.74
N TYR A 122 -9.26 -13.20 -10.37
CA TYR A 122 -8.16 -12.68 -11.22
C TYR A 122 -7.08 -13.72 -11.53
N TYR A 123 -6.86 -14.66 -10.60
CA TYR A 123 -5.87 -15.72 -10.69
C TYR A 123 -6.53 -17.07 -10.40
N ASP A 124 -5.89 -18.19 -10.73
CA ASP A 124 -6.48 -19.51 -10.44
C ASP A 124 -6.58 -19.77 -8.92
N SER A 125 -5.70 -19.15 -8.12
CA SER A 125 -5.65 -19.22 -6.65
C SER A 125 -4.65 -18.20 -6.10
N TYR A 126 -4.65 -17.96 -4.78
CA TYR A 126 -3.61 -17.15 -4.13
C TYR A 126 -2.21 -17.70 -4.36
N SER A 127 -2.06 -19.03 -4.34
CA SER A 127 -0.78 -19.69 -4.62
C SER A 127 -0.33 -19.53 -6.09
N ASP A 128 -1.27 -19.43 -7.02
CA ASP A 128 -0.98 -19.12 -8.42
C ASP A 128 -0.54 -17.66 -8.61
N MET A 129 -1.19 -16.72 -7.91
CA MET A 129 -0.74 -15.32 -7.87
C MET A 129 0.71 -15.23 -7.34
N LEU A 130 1.01 -15.82 -6.17
CA LEU A 130 2.37 -15.83 -5.61
C LEU A 130 3.39 -16.35 -6.63
N ARG A 131 3.06 -17.47 -7.31
CA ARG A 131 3.92 -18.08 -8.34
C ARG A 131 4.13 -17.16 -9.54
N SER A 132 3.10 -16.47 -10.01
CA SER A 132 3.17 -15.57 -11.17
C SER A 132 4.15 -14.41 -10.97
N TYR A 133 4.33 -13.98 -9.72
CA TYR A 133 5.27 -12.93 -9.34
C TYR A 133 6.59 -13.47 -8.76
N GLY A 134 6.78 -14.80 -8.72
CA GLY A 134 8.00 -15.42 -8.20
C GLY A 134 8.19 -15.26 -6.69
N VAL A 135 7.11 -15.07 -5.93
CA VAL A 135 7.11 -14.85 -4.48
C VAL A 135 6.80 -16.16 -3.76
N SER A 136 7.53 -16.46 -2.69
CA SER A 136 7.26 -17.62 -1.84
C SER A 136 6.18 -17.31 -0.79
N LYS A 137 5.61 -18.34 -0.16
CA LYS A 137 4.55 -18.16 0.84
C LYS A 137 5.03 -17.37 2.07
N GLU A 138 6.29 -17.50 2.43
CA GLU A 138 6.91 -16.79 3.55
C GLU A 138 7.00 -15.27 3.30
N ASN A 139 7.12 -14.88 2.02
CA ASN A 139 7.22 -13.49 1.58
C ASN A 139 5.90 -12.99 0.95
N ALA A 140 4.78 -13.69 1.17
CA ALA A 140 3.50 -13.38 0.54
C ALA A 140 3.03 -11.92 0.75
N ARG A 141 3.46 -11.31 1.87
CA ARG A 141 3.18 -9.90 2.19
C ARG A 141 3.80 -8.90 1.21
N ASP A 142 4.83 -9.30 0.45
CA ASP A 142 5.39 -8.45 -0.61
C ASP A 142 4.37 -8.17 -1.72
N LEU A 143 3.31 -8.97 -1.81
CA LEU A 143 2.20 -8.80 -2.75
C LEU A 143 0.94 -8.24 -2.11
N ASP A 144 0.98 -7.77 -0.86
CA ASP A 144 -0.18 -7.19 -0.17
C ASP A 144 -0.81 -6.03 -0.97
N SER A 145 -0.02 -5.22 -1.69
CA SER A 145 -0.58 -4.16 -2.53
C SER A 145 -1.42 -4.67 -3.70
N ILE A 146 -1.06 -5.84 -4.26
CA ILE A 146 -1.81 -6.49 -5.35
C ILE A 146 -3.11 -7.09 -4.79
N VAL A 147 -3.03 -7.70 -3.60
CA VAL A 147 -4.22 -8.21 -2.91
C VAL A 147 -5.21 -7.09 -2.63
N ALA A 148 -4.72 -5.97 -2.09
CA ALA A 148 -5.56 -4.81 -1.80
C ALA A 148 -6.16 -4.20 -3.07
N GLU A 149 -5.44 -4.25 -4.19
CA GLU A 149 -5.93 -3.81 -5.50
C GLU A 149 -7.09 -4.69 -6.00
N CYS A 150 -6.96 -6.02 -5.96
CA CYS A 150 -8.05 -6.93 -6.35
C CYS A 150 -9.32 -6.71 -5.50
N ILE A 151 -9.17 -6.49 -4.19
CA ILE A 151 -10.30 -6.16 -3.29
C ILE A 151 -10.91 -4.82 -3.68
N PHE A 152 -10.08 -3.80 -3.88
CA PHE A 152 -10.57 -2.49 -4.28
C PHE A 152 -11.36 -2.57 -5.59
N GLU A 153 -10.90 -3.30 -6.59
CA GLU A 153 -11.58 -3.41 -7.88
C GLU A 153 -12.96 -4.10 -7.79
N GLU A 154 -13.12 -5.10 -6.92
CA GLU A 154 -14.42 -5.73 -6.66
C GLU A 154 -15.40 -4.79 -5.91
N GLU A 155 -14.89 -3.92 -5.05
CA GLU A 155 -15.70 -3.05 -4.18
C GLU A 155 -15.91 -1.62 -4.73
N CYS A 156 -15.05 -1.15 -5.65
CA CYS A 156 -14.93 0.28 -5.99
C CYS A 156 -16.19 0.92 -6.58
N LEU A 157 -17.10 0.11 -7.12
CA LEU A 157 -18.35 0.57 -7.74
C LEU A 157 -19.56 0.55 -6.80
N ILE A 158 -19.37 0.16 -5.53
CA ILE A 158 -20.39 0.30 -4.49
C ILE A 158 -20.59 1.80 -4.21
N GLU A 159 -21.85 2.24 -4.04
CA GLU A 159 -22.26 3.67 -4.05
C GLU A 159 -21.43 4.58 -3.12
N ASP A 160 -20.98 4.06 -1.97
CA ASP A 160 -20.24 4.82 -0.96
C ASP A 160 -18.81 5.21 -1.36
N HIS A 161 -18.30 4.70 -2.49
CA HIS A 161 -16.95 4.98 -2.98
C HIS A 161 -16.88 6.04 -4.09
N SER A 162 -18.01 6.43 -4.69
CA SER A 162 -18.04 7.35 -5.83
C SER A 162 -17.85 8.82 -5.43
N HIS A 163 -17.03 9.53 -6.21
CA HIS A 163 -16.85 10.99 -6.18
C HIS A 163 -17.62 11.70 -7.29
N GLY A 164 -18.38 10.95 -8.08
CA GLY A 164 -19.16 11.44 -9.21
C GLY A 164 -18.59 11.09 -10.58
N MET A 165 -19.34 11.51 -11.60
CA MET A 165 -19.05 11.26 -13.01
C MET A 165 -18.43 12.48 -13.68
N PHE A 166 -17.40 12.24 -14.49
CA PHE A 166 -16.60 13.27 -15.14
C PHE A 166 -16.25 12.84 -16.58
N GLU A 167 -16.02 13.83 -17.45
CA GLU A 167 -15.26 13.58 -18.68
C GLU A 167 -13.81 13.22 -18.33
N LYS A 168 -13.13 12.45 -19.19
CA LYS A 168 -11.77 11.92 -18.92
C LYS A 168 -10.80 12.96 -18.33
N ASP A 169 -10.63 14.11 -18.98
CA ASP A 169 -9.67 15.13 -18.54
C ASP A 169 -10.01 15.70 -17.16
N LYS A 170 -11.32 15.84 -16.87
CA LYS A 170 -11.79 16.32 -15.56
C LYS A 170 -11.64 15.24 -14.48
N ALA A 171 -11.82 13.97 -14.83
CA ALA A 171 -11.55 12.86 -13.92
C ALA A 171 -10.07 12.84 -13.49
N VAL A 172 -9.15 12.98 -14.45
CA VAL A 172 -7.70 13.06 -14.18
C VAL A 172 -7.37 14.27 -13.30
N GLN A 173 -7.90 15.46 -13.63
CA GLN A 173 -7.69 16.66 -12.81
C GLN A 173 -8.23 16.50 -11.37
N TYR A 174 -9.38 15.83 -11.21
CA TYR A 174 -9.93 15.51 -9.91
C TYR A 174 -8.98 14.64 -9.10
N ILE A 175 -8.51 13.53 -9.69
CA ILE A 175 -7.59 12.59 -9.05
C ILE A 175 -6.29 13.30 -8.63
N GLU A 176 -5.68 14.08 -9.53
CA GLU A 176 -4.46 14.83 -9.21
C GLU A 176 -4.66 15.81 -8.04
N THR A 177 -5.82 16.49 -8.00
CA THR A 177 -6.17 17.40 -6.92
C THR A 177 -6.37 16.66 -5.61
N TRP A 178 -7.05 15.52 -5.67
CA TRP A 178 -7.33 14.67 -4.52
C TRP A 178 -6.02 14.11 -3.96
N ILE A 179 -5.14 13.56 -4.79
CA ILE A 179 -3.82 13.05 -4.40
C ILE A 179 -3.02 14.15 -3.68
N LYS A 180 -2.93 15.34 -4.26
CA LYS A 180 -2.23 16.48 -3.63
C LYS A 180 -2.78 16.82 -2.25
N ARG A 181 -4.11 16.80 -2.07
CA ARG A 181 -4.76 17.05 -0.78
C ARG A 181 -4.40 15.98 0.26
N TRP A 182 -4.27 14.73 -0.15
CA TRP A 182 -3.96 13.59 0.72
C TRP A 182 -2.46 13.30 0.88
N SER A 183 -1.60 14.05 0.20
CA SER A 183 -0.15 14.06 0.45
C SER A 183 0.28 15.06 1.53
N ILE A 184 -0.59 15.98 1.94
CA ILE A 184 -0.27 17.05 2.92
C ILE A 184 -0.52 16.63 4.37
N TYR A 185 -1.32 15.58 4.61
CA TYR A 185 -1.56 15.07 5.96
C TYR A 185 -0.61 13.89 6.23
N ILE A 186 0.47 14.19 6.96
CA ILE A 186 1.38 13.25 7.63
C ILE A 186 1.38 13.65 9.11
#